data_AF-A0A950GTM4-F1
#
_entry.id   AF-A0A950GTM4-F1
#
_cell.length_a   1.000
_cell.length_b   1.000
_cell.length_c   1.000
_cell.angle_alpha   90.00
_cell.angle_beta   90.00
_cell.angle_gamma   90.00
#
_symmetry.space_group_name_H-M   'P 1'
#
loop_
_entity.id
_entity.type
_entity.pdbx_description
1 polymer ?
#
loop_
_entity_poly.entity_id
_entity_poly.type
_entity_poly.pdbx_seq_one_letter_code
_entity_poly.pdbx_strand_id
1 'polypeptide(L)'
;SLKAVLEGGIEGRPANVLFYATSNRRHLLPRDMMENERSTAINPGEAVEEKVSLSDRFGLWLGFHKCGQDEYLDMVEGYVAFFDFRLRIPKRDLHAQALEWATTRGARSGRVAWQFVQDLAGRNGVRLSSPR
;
A
#
# COMPACT_ATOMS: atom_id res chain seq x y z
N SER A 1 6.80 5.80 -26.05
CA SER A 1 6.91 4.97 -24.83
C SER A 1 6.94 5.88 -23.61
N LEU A 2 6.45 5.43 -22.44
CA LEU A 2 6.45 6.18 -21.16
C LEU A 2 7.84 6.74 -20.83
N LYS A 3 8.89 6.01 -21.23
CA LYS A 3 10.29 6.41 -21.17
C LYS A 3 10.55 7.75 -21.84
N ALA A 4 10.04 7.97 -23.06
CA ALA A 4 10.24 9.19 -23.83
C ALA A 4 9.55 10.42 -23.21
N VAL A 5 8.44 10.22 -22.50
CA VAL A 5 7.75 11.29 -21.75
C VAL A 5 8.54 11.69 -20.50
N LEU A 6 9.19 10.72 -19.85
CA LEU A 6 10.04 10.96 -18.67
C LEU A 6 11.43 11.52 -19.04
N GLU A 7 11.93 11.23 -20.24
CA GLU A 7 13.19 11.74 -20.79
C GLU A 7 13.08 13.18 -21.35
N GLY A 8 11.86 13.74 -21.44
CA GLY A 8 11.63 15.06 -22.02
C GLY A 8 11.68 15.08 -23.55
N GLY A 9 10.98 14.15 -24.22
CA GLY A 9 10.82 14.21 -25.66
C GLY A 9 10.14 15.51 -26.12
N ILE A 10 10.78 16.20 -27.08
CA ILE A 10 10.42 17.45 -27.81
C ILE A 10 10.01 18.67 -26.97
N GLU A 11 9.26 18.51 -25.88
CA GLU A 11 8.76 19.58 -25.03
C GLU A 11 9.00 19.26 -23.55
N GLY A 12 9.44 20.26 -22.78
CA GLY A 12 9.72 20.10 -21.35
C GLY A 12 8.45 19.77 -20.56
N ARG A 13 8.61 19.03 -19.45
CA ARG A 13 7.48 18.67 -18.57
C ARG A 13 6.82 19.95 -18.02
N PRO A 14 5.49 20.12 -18.18
CA PRO A 14 4.78 21.30 -17.68
C PRO A 14 4.93 21.44 -16.15
N ALA A 15 5.00 22.68 -15.67
CA ALA A 15 5.22 22.99 -14.25
C ALA A 15 4.10 22.47 -13.31
N ASN A 16 2.92 22.21 -13.86
CA ASN A 16 1.72 21.78 -13.15
C ASN A 16 1.45 20.26 -13.27
N VAL A 17 2.41 19.46 -13.74
CA VAL A 17 2.23 18.01 -13.95
C VAL A 17 3.12 17.19 -13.00
N LEU A 18 2.50 16.32 -12.20
CA LEU A 18 3.16 15.35 -11.33
C LEU A 18 3.03 13.91 -11.87
N PHE A 19 4.15 13.28 -12.21
CA PHE A 19 4.21 11.83 -12.44
C PHE A 19 4.63 11.12 -11.16
N TYR A 20 3.82 10.16 -10.72
CA TYR A 20 4.14 9.24 -9.65
C TYR A 20 3.80 7.81 -10.08
N ALA A 21 4.54 6.84 -9.55
CA ALA A 21 4.31 5.42 -9.78
C ALA A 21 4.41 4.69 -8.44
N THR A 22 3.57 3.67 -8.26
CA THR A 22 3.61 2.82 -7.05
C THR A 22 4.00 1.40 -7.45
N SER A 23 4.94 0.81 -6.73
CA SER A 23 5.32 -0.61 -6.90
C SER A 23 5.03 -1.37 -5.61
N ASN A 24 4.45 -2.56 -5.75
CA ASN A 24 4.20 -3.46 -4.62
C ASN A 24 5.41 -4.35 -4.29
N ARG A 25 6.54 -4.18 -5.00
CA ARG A 25 7.80 -4.89 -4.73
C ARG A 25 8.80 -3.94 -4.07
N ARG A 26 9.33 -4.37 -2.91
CA ARG A 26 10.33 -3.69 -2.06
C ARG A 26 11.59 -3.24 -2.83
N HIS A 27 11.83 -3.91 -3.96
CA HIS A 27 12.70 -3.51 -5.05
C HIS A 27 11.86 -3.69 -6.32
N LEU A 28 11.84 -2.74 -7.25
CA LEU A 28 11.11 -2.91 -8.52
C LEU A 28 11.47 -4.24 -9.23
N LEU A 29 12.67 -4.79 -8.95
CA LEU A 29 13.08 -6.16 -9.20
C LEU A 29 13.96 -6.71 -8.04
N PRO A 30 13.55 -7.77 -7.32
CA PRO A 30 14.46 -8.56 -6.48
C PRO A 30 15.46 -9.33 -7.37
N ARG A 31 16.74 -9.42 -6.97
CA ARG A 31 17.76 -10.22 -7.69
C ARG A 31 17.32 -11.68 -7.92
N ASP A 32 16.50 -12.24 -7.02
CA ASP A 32 16.01 -13.63 -7.12
C ASP A 32 14.86 -13.82 -8.14
N MET A 33 14.22 -12.75 -8.62
CA MET A 33 13.26 -12.86 -9.74
C MET A 33 13.96 -13.04 -11.10
N MET A 34 15.28 -12.82 -11.16
CA MET A 34 16.07 -13.10 -12.36
C MET A 34 16.09 -14.58 -12.73
N GLU A 35 15.83 -15.49 -11.77
CA GLU A 35 15.82 -16.94 -12.03
C GLU A 35 14.42 -17.45 -12.41
N ASN A 36 13.35 -16.94 -11.81
CA ASN A 36 11.99 -17.44 -12.06
C ASN A 36 11.34 -16.92 -13.36
N GLU A 37 11.67 -15.71 -13.84
CA GLU A 37 11.13 -15.17 -15.11
C GLU A 37 11.93 -15.66 -16.35
N ARG A 38 13.08 -16.32 -16.18
CA ARG A 38 13.82 -16.97 -17.27
C ARG A 38 13.03 -18.08 -17.96
N SER A 39 12.08 -18.69 -17.26
CA SER A 39 11.36 -19.87 -17.76
C SER A 39 10.11 -19.55 -18.59
N THR A 40 9.61 -18.30 -18.60
CA THR A 40 8.32 -17.97 -19.23
C THR A 40 8.31 -16.75 -20.16
N ALA A 41 9.41 -16.01 -20.29
CA ALA A 41 9.51 -14.85 -21.19
C ALA A 41 10.42 -15.14 -22.39
N ILE A 42 9.96 -14.80 -23.60
CA ILE A 42 10.70 -14.97 -24.86
C ILE A 42 11.98 -14.12 -24.89
N ASN A 43 12.03 -12.98 -24.18
CA ASN A 43 13.22 -12.14 -23.97
C ASN A 43 13.23 -11.55 -22.53
N PRO A 44 13.75 -12.26 -21.52
CA PRO A 44 13.71 -11.83 -20.12
C PRO A 44 14.57 -10.58 -19.81
N GLY A 45 15.63 -10.34 -20.59
CA GLY A 45 16.59 -9.25 -20.36
C GLY A 45 16.01 -7.85 -20.65
N GLU A 46 15.30 -7.69 -21.77
CA GLU A 46 14.78 -6.40 -22.21
C GLU A 46 13.73 -5.81 -21.24
N ALA A 47 12.83 -6.67 -20.73
CA ALA A 47 11.78 -6.25 -19.80
C ALA A 47 12.32 -5.88 -18.40
N VAL A 48 13.46 -6.45 -18.01
CA VAL A 48 14.17 -6.12 -16.76
C VAL A 48 14.89 -4.79 -16.92
N GLU A 49 15.64 -4.61 -18.01
CA GLU A 49 16.38 -3.37 -18.29
C GLU A 49 15.44 -2.17 -18.45
N GLU A 50 14.26 -2.33 -19.08
CA GLU A 50 13.29 -1.24 -19.20
C GLU A 50 12.73 -0.80 -17.84
N LYS A 51 12.46 -1.73 -16.92
CA LYS A 51 11.97 -1.42 -15.56
C LYS A 51 13.04 -0.72 -14.71
N VAL A 52 14.30 -1.16 -14.79
CA VAL A 52 15.42 -0.50 -14.10
C VAL A 52 15.61 0.91 -14.66
N SER A 53 15.66 1.06 -15.98
CA SER A 53 15.81 2.35 -16.66
C SER A 53 14.66 3.33 -16.36
N LEU A 54 13.44 2.83 -16.15
CA LEU A 54 12.29 3.64 -15.74
C LEU A 54 12.40 4.08 -14.28
N SER A 55 12.87 3.17 -13.42
CA SER A 55 12.98 3.37 -11.98
C SER A 55 14.01 4.44 -11.60
N ASP A 56 15.17 4.45 -12.27
CA ASP A 56 16.27 5.41 -12.01
C ASP A 56 15.88 6.87 -12.34
N ARG A 57 14.75 7.08 -13.02
CA ARG A 57 14.24 8.42 -13.41
C ARG A 57 13.30 9.03 -12.38
N PHE A 58 12.94 8.31 -11.33
CA PHE A 58 12.23 8.87 -10.20
C PHE A 58 13.25 9.37 -9.16
N GLY A 59 13.32 10.70 -8.99
CA GLY A 59 14.28 11.34 -8.08
C GLY A 59 13.93 11.25 -6.59
N LEU A 60 12.69 10.86 -6.25
CA LEU A 60 12.25 10.64 -4.87
C LEU A 60 11.68 9.23 -4.74
N TRP A 61 12.16 8.49 -3.75
CA TRP A 61 11.70 7.15 -3.42
C TRP A 61 11.16 7.14 -2.01
N LEU A 62 9.88 6.81 -1.87
CA LEU A 62 9.22 6.63 -0.58
C LEU A 62 9.01 5.14 -0.36
N GLY A 63 9.78 4.58 0.58
CA GLY A 63 9.62 3.21 1.01
C GLY A 63 8.47 3.06 1.98
N PHE A 64 7.69 1.98 1.86
CA PHE A 64 6.75 1.58 2.90
C PHE A 64 7.46 0.68 3.90
N HIS A 65 7.50 1.10 5.15
CA HIS A 65 8.04 0.29 6.24
C HIS A 65 7.06 -0.81 6.64
N LYS A 66 7.58 -1.85 7.29
CA LYS A 66 6.73 -2.93 7.82
C LYS A 66 5.84 -2.34 8.91
N CYS A 67 4.53 -2.50 8.75
CA CYS A 67 3.56 -2.13 9.77
C CYS A 67 3.77 -2.97 11.04
N GLY A 68 4.26 -2.33 12.09
CA GLY A 68 4.35 -2.83 13.44
C GLY A 68 2.98 -3.04 14.07
N GLN A 69 2.98 -3.56 15.30
CA GLN A 69 1.75 -3.74 16.06
C GLN A 69 1.16 -2.40 16.48
N ASP A 70 1.98 -1.51 17.03
CA ASP A 70 1.53 -0.23 17.57
C ASP A 70 0.95 0.64 16.46
N GLU A 71 1.64 0.75 15.32
CA GLU A 71 1.15 1.44 14.12
C GLU A 71 -0.17 0.85 13.60
N TYR A 72 -0.34 -0.47 13.70
CA TYR A 72 -1.59 -1.14 13.33
C TYR A 72 -2.73 -0.77 14.28
N LEU A 73 -2.48 -0.75 15.58
CA LEU A 73 -3.46 -0.36 16.59
C LEU A 73 -3.80 1.13 16.48
N ASP A 74 -2.81 1.99 16.23
CA ASP A 74 -3.00 3.42 15.97
C ASP A 74 -3.90 3.66 14.76
N MET A 75 -3.70 2.90 13.67
CA MET A 75 -4.59 2.96 12.50
C MET A 75 -6.02 2.55 12.85
N VAL A 76 -6.20 1.48 13.63
CA VAL A 76 -7.54 1.03 14.06
C VAL A 76 -8.22 2.10 14.93
N GLU A 77 -7.51 2.65 15.90
CA GLU A 77 -8.01 3.75 16.73
C GLU A 77 -8.35 4.98 15.91
N GLY A 78 -7.47 5.36 14.96
CA GLY A 78 -7.68 6.47 14.05
C GLY A 78 -8.95 6.31 13.23
N TYR A 79 -9.19 5.13 12.65
CA TYR A 79 -10.44 4.85 11.95
C TYR A 79 -11.65 4.91 12.86
N VAL A 80 -11.56 4.34 14.07
CA VAL A 80 -12.68 4.36 15.03
C VAL A 80 -13.04 5.77 15.46
N ALA A 81 -12.02 6.60 15.73
CA ALA A 81 -12.18 8.00 16.10
C ALA A 81 -12.69 8.86 14.94
N PHE A 82 -12.18 8.65 13.73
CA PHE A 82 -12.55 9.42 12.54
C PHE A 82 -14.04 9.33 12.20
N PHE A 83 -14.63 8.15 12.34
CA PHE A 83 -16.05 7.93 12.09
C PHE A 83 -16.92 8.12 13.35
N ASP A 84 -16.36 8.70 14.42
CA ASP A 84 -16.99 8.92 15.73
C ASP A 84 -17.86 7.73 16.16
N PHE A 85 -17.32 6.52 16.02
CA PHE A 85 -18.12 5.36 16.35
C PHE A 85 -18.40 5.39 17.84
N ARG A 86 -19.69 5.41 18.19
CA ARG A 86 -20.20 5.09 19.53
C ARG A 86 -20.04 3.61 19.86
N LEU A 87 -18.97 2.99 19.36
CA LEU A 87 -18.58 1.64 19.72
C LEU A 87 -18.34 1.64 21.23
N ARG A 88 -19.28 1.06 21.96
CA ARG A 88 -19.19 0.83 23.41
C ARG A 88 -18.22 -0.32 23.72
N ILE A 89 -17.08 -0.34 23.06
CA ILE A 89 -16.03 -1.32 23.25
C ILE A 89 -14.89 -0.68 24.04
N PRO A 90 -14.45 -1.27 25.16
CA PRO A 90 -13.25 -0.82 25.85
C PRO A 90 -12.04 -0.87 24.91
N LYS A 91 -11.15 0.12 24.99
CA LYS A 91 -9.93 0.18 24.16
C LYS A 91 -9.11 -1.11 24.20
N ARG A 92 -9.00 -1.74 25.38
CA ARG A 92 -8.34 -3.03 25.55
C ARG A 92 -8.98 -4.14 24.71
N ASP A 93 -10.31 -4.20 24.68
CA ASP A 93 -11.03 -5.22 23.92
C ASP A 93 -10.98 -4.95 22.42
N LEU A 94 -11.03 -3.68 22.02
CA LEU A 94 -10.79 -3.25 20.64
C LEU A 94 -9.44 -3.75 20.15
N HIS A 95 -8.39 -3.51 20.94
CA HIS A 95 -7.03 -3.95 20.63
C HIS A 95 -6.93 -5.47 20.53
N ALA A 96 -7.47 -6.19 21.52
CA ALA A 96 -7.44 -7.66 21.51
C ALA A 96 -8.10 -8.23 20.25
N GLN A 97 -9.30 -7.76 19.92
CA GLN A 97 -10.03 -8.20 18.72
C GLN A 97 -9.30 -7.81 17.43
N ALA A 98 -8.71 -6.61 17.37
CA ALA A 98 -7.94 -6.17 16.21
C ALA A 98 -6.69 -7.05 15.98
N LEU A 99 -6.00 -7.46 17.05
CA LEU A 99 -4.81 -8.31 16.96
C LEU A 99 -5.17 -9.76 16.58
N GLU A 100 -6.26 -10.29 17.11
CA GLU A 100 -6.80 -11.59 16.70
C GLU A 100 -7.17 -11.59 15.21
N TRP A 101 -7.83 -10.51 14.75
CA TRP A 101 -8.16 -10.31 13.35
C TRP A 101 -6.91 -10.27 12.46
N ALA A 102 -5.90 -9.48 12.83
CA ALA A 102 -4.64 -9.39 12.09
C ALA A 102 -3.91 -10.73 12.02
N THR A 103 -3.94 -11.51 13.10
CA THR A 103 -3.37 -12.86 13.16
C THR A 103 -4.06 -13.78 12.18
N THR A 104 -5.39 -13.75 12.14
CA THR A 104 -6.20 -14.55 11.20
C THR A 104 -5.93 -14.18 9.74
N ARG A 105 -5.64 -12.91 9.46
CA ARG A 105 -5.27 -12.42 8.10
C ARG A 105 -3.80 -12.62 7.76
N GLY A 106 -2.96 -13.01 8.73
CA GLY A 106 -1.52 -13.18 8.54
C GLY A 106 -0.75 -11.89 8.24
N ALA A 107 -1.34 -10.72 8.48
CA ALA A 107 -0.74 -9.44 8.11
C ALA A 107 -1.24 -8.27 8.97
N ARG A 108 -0.41 -7.23 9.08
CA ARG A 108 -0.75 -5.92 9.62
C ARG A 108 -0.54 -4.88 8.52
N SER A 109 -1.55 -4.06 8.28
CA SER A 109 -1.52 -2.95 7.33
C SER A 109 -2.78 -2.09 7.51
N GLY A 110 -2.78 -0.88 6.95
CA GLY A 110 -3.98 -0.04 6.92
C GLY A 110 -5.17 -0.71 6.24
N ARG A 111 -4.94 -1.55 5.22
CA ARG A 111 -6.02 -2.35 4.59
C ARG A 111 -6.65 -3.33 5.59
N VAL A 112 -5.83 -4.06 6.35
CA VAL A 112 -6.33 -5.04 7.33
C VAL A 112 -7.06 -4.32 8.47
N ALA A 113 -6.53 -3.18 8.93
CA ALA A 113 -7.18 -2.33 9.93
C ALA A 113 -8.55 -1.86 9.46
N TRP A 114 -8.65 -1.37 8.21
CA TRP A 114 -9.93 -0.95 7.62
C TRP A 114 -10.93 -2.10 7.50
N GLN A 115 -10.48 -3.30 7.13
CA GLN A 115 -11.35 -4.48 7.08
C GLN A 115 -11.87 -4.87 8.47
N PHE A 116 -11.02 -4.81 9.49
CA PHE A 116 -11.43 -5.02 10.87
C PHE A 116 -12.49 -4.00 11.30
N VAL A 117 -12.28 -2.70 11.03
CA VAL A 117 -13.23 -1.65 11.38
C VAL A 117 -14.57 -1.84 10.67
N GLN A 118 -14.59 -2.24 9.40
CA GLN A 118 -15.82 -2.57 8.68
C GLN A 118 -16.59 -3.73 9.29
N ASP A 119 -15.88 -4.81 9.63
CA ASP A 119 -16.47 -5.97 10.29
C ASP A 119 -17.01 -5.59 11.67
N LEU A 120 -16.24 -4.85 12.47
CA LEU A 120 -16.66 -4.35 13.77
C LEU A 120 -17.90 -3.46 13.67
N ALA A 121 -17.93 -2.53 12.71
CA ALA A 121 -19.10 -1.67 12.47
C ALA A 121 -20.33 -2.50 12.06
N GLY A 122 -20.16 -3.49 11.18
CA GLY A 122 -21.22 -4.41 10.77
C GLY A 122 -21.81 -5.20 11.95
N ARG A 123 -20.95 -5.76 12.82
CA ARG A 123 -21.38 -6.48 14.04
C ARG A 123 -22.13 -5.61 15.04
N ASN A 124 -21.84 -4.31 15.05
CA ASN A 124 -22.47 -3.34 15.95
C ASN A 124 -23.63 -2.57 15.29
N GLY A 125 -24.01 -2.91 14.04
CA GLY A 125 -25.09 -2.23 13.32
C GLY A 125 -24.80 -0.77 12.98
N VAL A 126 -23.52 -0.37 12.95
CA VAL A 126 -23.11 1.00 12.66
C VAL A 126 -22.83 1.13 11.16
N ARG A 127 -23.45 2.13 10.52
CA ARG A 127 -23.21 2.42 9.11
C ARG A 127 -21.97 3.30 8.95
N LEU A 128 -21.06 2.85 8.10
CA LEU A 128 -19.93 3.65 7.62
C LEU A 128 -20.42 4.61 6.53
N SER A 129 -20.56 5.89 6.84
CA SER A 129 -20.80 6.93 5.83
C SER A 129 -19.49 7.61 5.47
N SER A 130 -19.25 7.85 4.17
CA SER A 130 -18.17 8.75 3.77
C SER A 130 -18.37 10.12 4.43
N PRO A 131 -17.30 10.79 4.87
CA PRO A 131 -17.40 12.16 5.34
C PRO A 131 -17.97 13.03 4.22
N ARG A 132 -18.87 13.94 4.58
CA ARG A 132 -19.20 15.06 3.69
C ARG A 132 -18.09 16.09 3.75
#